data_AF-A0A392PD15-F1
#
_entry.id   AF-A0A392PD15-F1
#
_cell.length_a   1.000
_cell.length_b   1.000
_cell.length_c   1.000
_cell.angle_alpha   90.00
_cell.angle_beta   90.00
_cell.angle_gamma   90.00
#
_symmetry.space_group_name_H-M   'P 1'
#
loop_
_entity.id
_entity.type
_entity.pdbx_description
1 polymer ?
#
loop_
_entity_poly.entity_id
_entity_poly.type
_entity_poly.pdbx_seq_one_letter_code
_entity_poly.pdbx_strand_id
1 'polypeptide(L)' 'VYLGEQYVNNATLSDVTFLVEGKRFYAHRICLLASSDAFRAMFDGGYKEKDARDIEIPNIRWEVFELMMRSNKLCSHV' A
#
# COMPACT_ATOMS: atom_id res chain seq x y z
N VAL A 1 3.28 4.30 -13.39
CA VAL A 1 2.33 3.27 -13.89
C VAL A 1 1.18 3.23 -12.90
N TYR A 2 -0.04 3.59 -13.30
CA TYR A 2 -1.22 3.49 -12.45
C TYR A 2 -1.98 2.23 -12.86
N LEU A 3 -1.98 1.21 -12.01
CA LEU A 3 -2.91 0.08 -12.15
C LEU A 3 -4.29 0.64 -11.77
N GLY A 4 -5.25 0.57 -12.69
CA GLY A 4 -6.55 1.23 -12.57
C GLY A 4 -7.33 0.87 -11.30
N GLU A 5 -8.43 1.58 -11.03
CA GLU A 5 -9.23 1.43 -9.80
C GLU A 5 -9.62 -0.01 -9.47
N GLN A 6 -9.75 -0.89 -10.48
CA GLN A 6 -10.06 -2.30 -10.32
C GLN A 6 -9.02 -3.11 -9.53
N TYR A 7 -7.81 -2.57 -9.36
CA TYR A 7 -6.73 -3.22 -8.60
C TYR A 7 -6.62 -2.71 -7.16
N VAL A 8 -7.37 -1.67 -6.79
CA VAL A 8 -7.38 -1.15 -5.41
C VAL A 8 -8.20 -2.08 -4.52
N ASN A 9 -7.61 -2.49 -3.39
CA ASN A 9 -8.21 -3.43 -2.44
C ASN A 9 -8.70 -4.74 -3.10
N ASN A 10 -7.92 -5.26 -4.06
CA ASN A 10 -8.24 -6.48 -4.78
C ASN A 10 -7.27 -7.58 -4.38
N ALA A 11 -7.81 -8.69 -3.85
CA ALA A 11 -7.00 -9.83 -3.42
C ALA A 11 -6.31 -10.56 -4.60
N THR A 12 -6.85 -10.45 -5.81
CA THR A 12 -6.33 -11.13 -7.01
C THR A 12 -4.91 -10.66 -7.30
N LEU A 13 -3.96 -11.60 -7.26
CA LEU A 13 -2.53 -11.35 -7.45
C LEU A 13 -1.89 -10.39 -6.43
N SER A 14 -2.58 -10.09 -5.32
CA SER A 14 -1.99 -9.29 -4.23
C SER A 14 -0.82 -10.04 -3.58
N ASP A 15 0.27 -9.31 -3.37
CA ASP A 15 1.52 -9.78 -2.76
C ASP A 15 1.84 -9.06 -1.45
N VAL A 16 1.02 -8.09 -1.05
CA VAL A 16 1.06 -7.44 0.27
C VAL A 16 -0.35 -7.14 0.79
N THR A 17 -0.54 -7.25 2.09
CA THR A 17 -1.77 -6.93 2.81
C THR A 17 -1.48 -5.93 3.91
N PHE A 18 -2.22 -4.82 3.92
CA PHE A 18 -2.16 -3.86 5.02
C PHE A 18 -3.26 -4.16 6.03
N LEU A 19 -2.91 -4.18 7.31
CA LEU A 19 -3.86 -4.26 8.42
C LEU A 19 -4.12 -2.85 8.92
N VAL A 20 -5.32 -2.33 8.63
CA VAL A 20 -5.77 -0.98 9.01
C VAL A 20 -7.00 -1.13 9.88
N GLU A 21 -6.91 -0.67 11.14
CA GLU A 21 -7.99 -0.87 12.14
C GLU A 21 -8.43 -2.35 12.25
N GLY A 22 -7.47 -3.27 12.12
CA GLY A 22 -7.71 -4.72 12.13
C GLY A 22 -8.36 -5.28 10.85
N LYS A 23 -8.64 -4.44 9.84
CA LYS A 23 -9.20 -4.87 8.55
C LYS A 23 -8.09 -5.06 7.51
N ARG A 24 -8.28 -6.03 6.62
CA ARG A 24 -7.34 -6.34 5.54
C ARG A 24 -7.58 -5.47 4.31
N PHE A 25 -6.53 -4.80 3.86
CA PHE A 25 -6.49 -4.08 2.61
C PHE A 25 -5.48 -4.73 1.67
N TYR A 26 -5.96 -5.28 0.55
CA TYR A 26 -5.11 -5.98 -0.42
C TYR A 26 -4.45 -5.01 -1.38
N ALA A 27 -3.14 -5.15 -1.58
CA ALA A 27 -2.39 -4.30 -2.48
C ALA A 27 -1.31 -5.08 -3.23
N HIS A 28 -0.70 -4.41 -4.20
CA HIS A 28 0.33 -4.99 -5.05
C HIS A 28 1.59 -4.14 -4.94
N ARG A 29 2.70 -4.74 -4.53
CA ARG A 29 3.97 -4.04 -4.31
C ARG A 29 4.42 -3.31 -5.56
N ILE A 30 4.23 -3.91 -6.74
CA ILE A 30 4.55 -3.27 -8.02
C ILE A 30 3.78 -1.95 -8.24
N CYS A 31 2.52 -1.84 -7.81
CA CYS A 31 1.77 -0.58 -7.85
C CYS A 31 2.43 0.47 -6.94
N LEU A 32 2.68 0.07 -5.70
CA LEU A 32 3.16 0.94 -4.62
C LEU A 32 4.55 1.49 -4.96
N LEU A 33 5.46 0.61 -5.38
CA LEU A 33 6.80 0.95 -5.86
C LEU A 33 6.74 1.86 -7.09
N ALA A 34 5.76 1.69 -7.98
CA ALA A 34 5.65 2.53 -9.16
C ALA A 34 5.11 3.94 -8.86
N SER A 35 4.56 4.17 -7.67
CA SER A 35 3.73 5.34 -7.40
C SER A 35 4.11 6.15 -6.16
N SER A 36 5.02 5.65 -5.32
CA SER A 36 5.48 6.34 -4.11
C SER A 36 6.93 5.98 -3.78
N ASP A 37 7.77 6.99 -3.56
CA ASP A 37 9.14 6.79 -3.08
C ASP A 37 9.19 6.33 -1.62
N ALA A 38 8.20 6.72 -0.80
CA ALA A 38 8.05 6.19 0.55
C ALA A 38 7.80 4.68 0.54
N PHE A 39 6.92 4.18 -0.34
CA PHE A 39 6.73 2.73 -0.48
C PHE A 39 7.96 2.04 -1.09
N ARG A 40 8.71 2.68 -2.01
CA ARG A 40 10.02 2.17 -2.44
C ARG A 40 10.97 2.02 -1.26
N ALA A 41 11.12 3.04 -0.43
CA ALA A 41 12.00 2.98 0.74
C ALA A 41 11.57 1.87 1.72
N MET A 42 10.27 1.69 1.94
CA MET A 42 9.72 0.65 2.82
C MET A 42 10.01 -0.77 2.30
N PHE A 43 9.90 -1.00 0.98
CA PHE A 43 10.00 -2.34 0.39
C PHE A 43 11.37 -2.70 -0.19
N ASP A 44 12.18 -1.72 -0.58
CA ASP A 44 13.54 -1.94 -1.10
C ASP A 44 14.61 -1.74 -0.01
N GLY A 45 14.27 -1.05 1.08
CA GLY A 45 15.18 -0.78 2.20
C GLY A 45 15.48 -2.01 3.08
N GLY A 46 16.39 -1.84 4.04
CA GLY A 46 16.71 -2.86 5.06
C GLY A 46 15.68 -3.00 6.18
N TYR A 47 14.44 -2.57 5.94
CA TYR A 47 13.36 -2.59 6.92
C TYR A 47 12.71 -3.98 6.99
N LYS A 48 12.07 -4.29 8.12
CA LYS A 48 11.42 -5.60 8.37
C LYS A 48 10.28 -5.86 7.37
N GLU A 49 9.66 -4.78 6.90
CA GLU A 49 8.55 -4.73 5.96
C GLU A 49 8.94 -5.22 4.56
N LYS A 50 10.23 -5.21 4.22
CA LYS A 50 10.72 -5.70 2.93
C LYS A 50 10.28 -7.14 2.64
N ASP A 51 10.29 -8.02 3.63
CA ASP A 51 9.88 -9.42 3.43
C ASP A 51 8.50 -9.73 4.05
N ALA A 52 7.84 -8.70 4.61
CA ALA A 52 6.54 -8.86 5.24
C ALA A 52 5.41 -8.93 4.21
N ARG A 53 4.56 -9.95 4.36
CA ARG A 53 3.31 -10.06 3.60
C ARG A 53 2.16 -9.30 4.24
N ASP A 54 2.13 -9.26 5.57
CA ASP A 54 1.14 -8.55 6.36
C ASP A 54 1.82 -7.37 7.09
N ILE A 55 1.37 -6.15 6.81
CA ILE A 55 1.95 -4.92 7.36
C ILE A 55 0.87 -4.18 8.13
N GLU A 56 1.09 -3.97 9.42
CA GLU A 56 0.18 -3.17 10.24
C GLU A 56 0.44 -1.68 10.01
N ILE A 57 -0.62 -0.93 9.72
CA ILE A 57 -0.56 0.53 9.62
C ILE A 57 -1.31 1.09 10.83
N PRO A 58 -0.59 1.45 11.91
CA PRO A 58 -1.22 1.99 13.11
C PRO A 58 -1.67 3.44 12.87
N ASN A 59 -2.62 3.89 13.69
CA ASN A 59 -3.03 5.31 13.79
C ASN A 59 -3.57 5.95 12.50
N ILE A 60 -4.11 5.15 11.57
CA ILE A 60 -4.84 5.65 10.40
C ILE A 60 -6.24 5.03 10.34
N ARG A 61 -7.23 5.85 10.02
CA ARG A 61 -8.60 5.38 9.77
C ARG A 61 -8.66 4.65 8.43
N TRP A 62 -9.47 3.59 8.36
CA TRP A 62 -9.69 2.84 7.12
C TRP A 62 -10.01 3.75 5.92
N GLU A 63 -10.98 4.66 6.09
CA GLU A 63 -11.46 5.56 5.03
C GLU A 63 -10.35 6.48 4.50
N VAL A 64 -9.46 6.93 5.38
CA VAL A 64 -8.35 7.80 5.03
C VAL A 64 -7.30 7.01 4.25
N PHE A 65 -6.97 5.81 4.72
CA PHE A 65 -6.03 4.92 4.03
C PHE A 65 -6.56 4.53 2.64
N GLU A 66 -7.83 4.13 2.55
CA GLU A 66 -8.47 3.81 1.27
C GLU A 66 -8.44 5.00 0.31
N LEU A 67 -8.72 6.22 0.79
CA LEU A 67 -8.64 7.42 -0.03
C LEU A 67 -7.22 7.70 -0.52
N MET A 68 -6.19 7.53 0.33
CA MET A 68 -4.78 7.67 -0.07
C MET A 68 -4.41 6.67 -1.17
N MET A 69 -4.86 5.42 -1.03
CA MET A 69 -4.56 4.34 -1.98
C MET A 69 -5.27 4.51 -3.32
N ARG A 70 -6.49 5.06 -3.32
CA ARG A 70 -7.24 5.43 -4.54
C ARG A 70 -6.70 6.71 -5.19
N SER A 71 -6.28 7.67 -4.37
CA SER A 71 -5.75 8.96 -4.81
C SER A 71 -4.23 8.89 -4.93
N ASN A 72 -3.76 8.21 -5.97
CA ASN A 72 -2.32 7.98 -6.21
C ASN A 72 -1.55 9.24 -6.68
N LYS A 73 -2.02 10.42 -6.23
CA LYS A 73 -1.38 11.73 -6.35
C LYS A 73 -0.89 12.30 -5.02
N LEU A 74 -1.27 11.72 -3.87
CA LEU A 74 -0.86 12.26 -2.57
C LEU A 74 0.53 11.79 -2.11
N CYS A 75 1.00 10.63 -2.58
CA CYS A 75 2.27 10.02 -2.18
C CYS A 75 3.50 10.50 -2.98
N SER A 76 3.37 11.51 -3.86
CA SER A 76 4.49 12.07 -4.62
C SER A 76 5.15 13.28 -3.94
N HIS A 77 4.62 13.75 -2.81
CA HIS A 77 5.10 14.96 -2.11
C HIS A 77 5.19 14.80 -0.57
N VAL A 78 5.26 13.56 -0.07
CA VAL A 78 5.61 13.28 1.34
C VAL A 78 6.91 12.50 1.38
#